data_AF-A0A7V5MHV3-F1
#
_entry.id   AF-A0A7V5MHV3-F1
#
_cell.length_a   1.000
_cell.length_b   1.000
_cell.length_c   1.000
_cell.angle_alpha   90.00
_cell.angle_beta   90.00
_cell.angle_gamma   90.00
#
_symmetry.space_group_name_H-M   'P 1'
#
loop_
_entity.id
_entity.type
_entity.pdbx_description
1 polymer ?
#
loop_
_entity_poly.entity_id
_entity_poly.type
_entity_poly.pdbx_seq_one_letter_code
_entity_poly.pdbx_strand_id
1 'polypeptide(L)'
;MIIQSITKSVPALLASTLVLGLFYWQFNYIYEGIINHFREQKLSLMFAYLFVYLFGIHIITMTLTNLLQYLIKSPVFVFIVGITLLTFYGFSFGEFYHVIEYFIHYPLATNEIMGMMFFIILTFGYTLYSMGILFFLSRMPLWHILILFALGVGYAFYFTQQHALPLEELIAQIQA
;
A
#
# COMPACT_ATOMS: atom_id res chain seq x y z
N MET A 1 7.19 36.38 2.51
CA MET A 1 6.37 35.22 2.94
C MET A 1 5.77 34.44 1.77
N ILE A 2 5.12 35.10 0.82
CA ILE A 2 4.45 34.44 -0.31
C ILE A 2 5.44 33.69 -1.24
N ILE A 3 6.54 34.32 -1.65
CA ILE A 3 7.53 33.72 -2.56
C ILE A 3 8.20 32.47 -1.96
N GLN A 4 8.55 32.49 -0.66
CA GLN A 4 9.10 31.33 0.06
C GLN A 4 8.08 30.18 0.23
N SER A 5 6.79 30.50 0.26
CA SER A 5 5.74 29.49 0.29
C SER A 5 5.55 28.87 -1.10
N ILE A 6 5.53 29.68 -2.16
CA ILE A 6 5.46 29.23 -3.55
C ILE A 6 6.64 28.32 -3.91
N THR A 7 7.87 28.68 -3.53
CA THR A 7 9.07 27.88 -3.85
C THR A 7 9.10 26.52 -3.14
N LYS A 8 8.46 26.38 -1.97
CA LYS A 8 8.29 25.08 -1.28
C LYS A 8 7.10 24.27 -1.80
N SER A 9 6.07 24.94 -2.31
CA SER A 9 4.88 24.28 -2.85
C SER A 9 5.14 23.63 -4.20
N VAL A 10 5.96 24.20 -5.08
CA VAL A 10 6.22 23.61 -6.41
C VAL A 10 6.85 22.21 -6.32
N PRO A 11 7.94 21.96 -5.56
CA PRO A 11 8.48 20.61 -5.39
C PRO A 11 7.51 19.65 -4.71
N ALA A 12 6.73 20.15 -3.74
CA ALA A 12 5.70 19.36 -3.06
C ALA A 12 4.59 18.91 -4.02
N LEU A 13 4.16 19.79 -4.91
CA LEU A 13 3.16 19.47 -5.93
C LEU A 13 3.71 18.47 -6.95
N LEU A 14 4.93 18.68 -7.46
CA LEU A 14 5.56 17.75 -8.40
C LEU A 14 5.71 16.34 -7.80
N ALA A 15 6.21 16.26 -6.56
CA ALA A 15 6.33 14.98 -5.87
C ALA A 15 4.97 14.33 -5.60
N SER A 16 3.96 15.12 -5.21
CA SER A 16 2.60 14.61 -5.06
C SER A 16 2.09 14.03 -6.37
N THR A 17 2.22 14.74 -7.49
CA THR A 17 1.81 14.27 -8.81
C THR A 17 2.52 12.98 -9.22
N LEU A 18 3.81 12.84 -8.92
CA LEU A 18 4.54 11.59 -9.19
C LEU A 18 4.02 10.42 -8.34
N VAL A 19 3.81 10.64 -7.04
CA VAL A 19 3.23 9.63 -6.14
C VAL A 19 1.84 9.23 -6.64
N LEU A 20 1.02 10.21 -7.00
CA LEU A 20 -0.33 9.99 -7.54
C LEU A 20 -0.32 9.22 -8.85
N GLY A 21 0.57 9.59 -9.77
CA GLY A 21 0.72 8.92 -11.06
C GLY A 21 1.18 7.48 -10.91
N LEU A 22 2.16 7.22 -10.03
CA LEU A 22 2.59 5.86 -9.70
C LEU A 22 1.44 5.05 -9.10
N PHE A 23 0.73 5.63 -8.14
CA PHE A 23 -0.39 4.98 -7.47
C PHE A 23 -1.53 4.65 -8.46
N TYR A 24 -1.86 5.58 -9.35
CA TYR A 24 -2.84 5.39 -10.42
C TYR A 24 -2.40 4.31 -11.42
N TRP A 25 -1.14 4.36 -11.87
CA TRP A 25 -0.59 3.37 -12.79
C TRP A 25 -0.62 1.98 -12.18
N GLN A 26 -0.17 1.86 -10.93
CA GLN A 26 -0.23 0.60 -10.21
C GLN A 26 -1.66 0.08 -10.21
N PHE A 27 -2.63 0.88 -9.78
CA PHE A 27 -4.00 0.41 -9.63
C PHE A 27 -4.63 0.00 -10.97
N ASN A 28 -4.53 0.82 -12.02
CA ASN A 28 -5.21 0.47 -13.26
C ASN A 28 -4.54 -0.68 -14.00
N TYR A 29 -3.22 -0.79 -13.95
CA TYR A 29 -2.51 -1.79 -14.77
C TYR A 29 -2.19 -3.08 -14.01
N ILE A 30 -1.71 -2.98 -12.75
CA ILE A 30 -1.30 -4.17 -12.00
C ILE A 30 -2.51 -4.89 -11.41
N TYR A 31 -3.44 -4.16 -10.79
CA TYR A 31 -4.64 -4.77 -10.19
C TYR A 31 -5.49 -5.46 -11.27
N GLU A 32 -5.74 -4.76 -12.39
CA GLU A 32 -6.44 -5.35 -13.54
C GLU A 32 -5.68 -6.54 -14.11
N GLY A 33 -4.34 -6.46 -14.22
CA GLY A 33 -3.50 -7.56 -14.67
C GLY A 33 -3.62 -8.81 -13.80
N ILE A 34 -3.65 -8.65 -12.48
CA ILE A 34 -3.86 -9.77 -11.52
C ILE A 34 -5.22 -10.41 -11.76
N ILE A 35 -6.29 -9.61 -11.87
CA ILE A 35 -7.64 -10.13 -12.12
C ILE A 35 -7.68 -10.86 -13.45
N ASN A 36 -7.27 -10.23 -14.54
CA ASN A 36 -7.36 -10.82 -15.88
C ASN A 36 -6.54 -12.11 -16.03
N HIS A 37 -5.38 -12.19 -15.37
CA HIS A 37 -4.54 -13.38 -15.43
C HIS A 37 -5.07 -14.53 -14.57
N PHE A 38 -5.57 -14.25 -13.37
CA PHE A 38 -5.93 -15.31 -12.40
C PHE A 38 -7.41 -15.63 -12.32
N ARG A 39 -8.28 -14.82 -12.93
CA ARG A 39 -9.75 -15.00 -12.92
C ARG A 39 -10.17 -16.39 -13.39
N GLU A 40 -9.50 -16.94 -14.39
CA GLU A 40 -9.86 -18.24 -14.99
C GLU A 40 -9.06 -19.42 -14.41
N GLN A 41 -7.98 -19.17 -13.66
CA GLN A 41 -7.07 -20.23 -13.22
C GLN A 41 -7.36 -20.71 -11.78
N LYS A 42 -7.19 -19.84 -10.78
CA LYS A 42 -7.37 -20.18 -9.36
C LYS A 42 -7.82 -18.95 -8.57
N LEU A 43 -9.10 -18.95 -8.20
CA LEU A 43 -9.75 -17.86 -7.47
C LEU A 43 -9.03 -17.51 -6.16
N SER A 44 -8.53 -18.51 -5.42
CA SER A 44 -7.76 -18.29 -4.18
C SER A 44 -6.46 -17.53 -4.41
N LEU A 45 -5.78 -17.82 -5.52
CA LEU A 45 -4.51 -17.21 -5.87
C LEU A 45 -4.69 -15.75 -6.28
N MET A 46 -5.74 -15.49 -7.07
CA MET A 46 -6.19 -14.15 -7.41
C MET A 46 -6.43 -13.34 -6.15
N PHE A 47 -7.26 -13.85 -5.23
CA PHE A 47 -7.54 -13.15 -3.98
C PHE A 47 -6.31 -12.95 -3.10
N ALA A 48 -5.35 -13.88 -3.09
CA ALA A 48 -4.13 -13.74 -2.30
C ALA A 48 -3.23 -12.61 -2.81
N TYR A 49 -3.06 -12.52 -4.13
CA TYR A 49 -2.33 -11.41 -4.74
C TYR A 49 -3.07 -10.09 -4.53
N LEU A 50 -4.38 -10.05 -4.73
CA LEU A 50 -5.17 -8.85 -4.47
C LEU A 50 -5.02 -8.42 -3.01
N PHE A 51 -5.13 -9.32 -2.04
CA PHE A 51 -4.93 -8.98 -0.62
C PHE A 51 -3.57 -8.34 -0.34
N VAL A 52 -2.49 -8.99 -0.78
CA VAL A 52 -1.13 -8.45 -0.58
C VAL A 52 -0.94 -7.14 -1.32
N TYR A 53 -1.48 -7.04 -2.52
CA TYR A 53 -1.41 -5.85 -3.34
C TYR A 53 -2.10 -4.66 -2.65
N LEU A 54 -3.31 -4.88 -2.14
CA LEU A 54 -4.12 -3.86 -1.48
C LEU A 54 -3.47 -3.28 -0.24
N PHE A 55 -2.86 -4.11 0.61
CA PHE A 55 -2.27 -3.63 1.86
C PHE A 55 -0.76 -3.36 1.76
N GLY A 56 -0.03 -4.17 1.00
CA GLY A 56 1.41 -4.04 0.81
C GLY A 56 1.82 -2.78 0.06
N ILE A 57 1.11 -2.42 -1.02
CA ILE A 57 1.37 -1.18 -1.75
C ILE A 57 1.06 0.04 -0.90
N HIS A 58 0.06 -0.05 -0.04
CA HIS A 58 -0.21 1.00 0.93
C HIS A 58 1.00 1.27 1.82
N ILE A 59 1.60 0.22 2.38
CA ILE A 59 2.79 0.33 3.22
C ILE A 59 3.94 0.94 2.43
N ILE A 60 4.20 0.48 1.20
CA ILE A 60 5.24 1.04 0.32
C ILE A 60 4.98 2.54 0.08
N THR A 61 3.74 2.92 -0.23
CA THR A 61 3.35 4.31 -0.51
C THR A 61 3.54 5.18 0.73
N MET A 62 3.14 4.70 1.91
CA MET A 62 3.36 5.40 3.17
C MET A 62 4.85 5.54 3.51
N THR A 63 5.65 4.50 3.27
CA THR A 63 7.10 4.56 3.43
C THR A 63 7.72 5.61 2.51
N LEU A 64 7.38 5.59 1.21
CA LEU A 64 7.86 6.58 0.25
C LEU A 64 7.44 8.00 0.64
N THR A 65 6.21 8.18 1.09
CA THR A 65 5.70 9.48 1.55
C THR A 65 6.50 10.01 2.74
N ASN A 66 6.75 9.15 3.75
CA ASN A 66 7.55 9.54 4.89
C ASN A 66 9.00 9.86 4.50
N LEU A 67 9.61 9.09 3.59
CA LEU A 67 10.97 9.32 3.11
C LEU A 67 11.07 10.60 2.28
N LEU A 68 10.15 10.83 1.35
CA LEU A 68 10.11 12.06 0.53
C LEU A 68 9.88 13.30 1.40
N GLN A 69 9.15 13.16 2.52
CA GLN A 69 8.95 14.25 3.45
C GLN A 69 10.26 14.74 4.11
N TYR A 70 11.31 13.90 4.20
CA TYR A 70 12.63 14.36 4.63
C TYR A 70 13.27 15.34 3.65
N LEU A 71 12.95 15.24 2.36
CA LEU A 71 13.45 16.12 1.31
C LEU A 71 12.56 17.34 1.12
N ILE A 72 11.26 17.13 0.98
CA ILE A 72 10.28 18.16 0.62
C ILE A 72 9.93 19.05 1.83
N LYS A 73 9.77 18.43 3.02
CA LYS A 73 9.41 19.12 4.28
C LYS A 73 8.19 20.03 4.13
N SER A 74 7.17 19.57 3.40
CA SER A 74 5.96 20.35 3.11
C SER A 74 4.72 19.68 3.69
N PRO A 75 3.91 20.38 4.50
CA PRO A 75 2.64 19.83 4.98
C PRO A 75 1.63 19.65 3.83
N VAL A 76 1.73 20.45 2.77
CA VAL A 76 0.87 20.35 1.58
C VAL A 76 1.06 19.00 0.87
N PHE A 77 2.31 18.54 0.76
CA PHE A 77 2.62 17.22 0.19
C PHE A 77 1.93 16.10 0.98
N VAL A 78 2.08 16.12 2.31
CA VAL A 78 1.47 15.12 3.21
C VAL A 78 -0.05 15.15 3.10
N PHE A 79 -0.65 16.34 3.05
CA PHE A 79 -2.09 16.51 2.95
C PHE A 79 -2.66 15.95 1.63
N ILE A 80 -2.03 16.26 0.49
CA ILE A 80 -2.46 15.76 -0.82
C ILE A 80 -2.38 14.24 -0.87
N VAL A 81 -1.26 13.67 -0.43
CA VAL A 81 -1.10 12.21 -0.40
C VAL A 81 -2.12 11.57 0.53
N GLY A 82 -2.35 12.15 1.71
CA GLY A 82 -3.31 11.63 2.68
C GLY A 82 -4.75 11.63 2.17
N ILE A 83 -5.20 12.73 1.56
CA ILE A 83 -6.53 12.80 0.91
C ILE A 83 -6.65 11.78 -0.21
N THR A 84 -5.61 11.62 -1.01
CA THR A 84 -5.64 10.68 -2.13
C THR A 84 -5.82 9.25 -1.62
N LEU A 85 -5.00 8.84 -0.65
CA LEU A 85 -5.12 7.51 -0.06
C LEU A 85 -6.51 7.33 0.54
N LEU A 86 -7.01 8.29 1.32
CA LEU A 86 -8.34 8.19 1.91
C LEU A 86 -9.44 8.05 0.85
N THR A 87 -9.37 8.85 -0.22
CA THR A 87 -10.33 8.81 -1.33
C THR A 87 -10.27 7.46 -2.04
N PHE A 88 -9.08 6.96 -2.33
CA PHE A 88 -8.90 5.68 -2.98
C PHE A 88 -9.41 4.52 -2.13
N TYR A 89 -8.96 4.39 -0.87
CA TYR A 89 -9.39 3.29 -0.02
C TYR A 89 -10.87 3.38 0.33
N GLY A 90 -11.44 4.59 0.34
CA GLY A 90 -12.88 4.81 0.47
C GLY A 90 -13.67 4.30 -0.73
N PHE A 91 -13.26 4.66 -1.96
CA PHE A 91 -13.96 4.20 -3.18
C PHE A 91 -13.77 2.71 -3.47
N SER A 92 -12.60 2.17 -3.16
CA SER A 92 -12.27 0.76 -3.42
C SER A 92 -12.67 -0.17 -2.27
N PHE A 93 -13.35 0.34 -1.23
CA PHE A 93 -13.72 -0.44 -0.05
C PHE A 93 -14.58 -1.67 -0.37
N GLY A 94 -15.53 -1.56 -1.32
CA GLY A 94 -16.38 -2.68 -1.73
C GLY A 94 -15.58 -3.85 -2.31
N GLU A 95 -14.61 -3.55 -3.18
CA GLU A 95 -13.70 -4.54 -3.73
C GLU A 95 -12.87 -5.20 -2.62
N PHE A 96 -12.36 -4.41 -1.67
CA PHE A 96 -11.55 -4.94 -0.58
C PHE A 96 -12.35 -5.86 0.35
N TYR A 97 -13.61 -5.50 0.60
CA TYR A 97 -14.51 -6.30 1.40
C TYR A 97 -14.68 -7.70 0.80
N HIS A 98 -14.87 -7.82 -0.52
CA HIS A 98 -14.99 -9.11 -1.19
C HIS A 98 -13.73 -9.98 -1.06
N VAL A 99 -12.54 -9.37 -1.15
CA VAL A 99 -11.28 -10.09 -0.95
C VAL A 99 -11.16 -10.62 0.48
N ILE A 100 -11.49 -9.79 1.48
CA ILE A 100 -11.44 -10.18 2.90
C ILE A 100 -12.49 -11.25 3.20
N GLU A 101 -13.72 -11.05 2.74
CA GLU A 101 -14.85 -11.98 2.92
C GLU A 101 -14.54 -13.36 2.36
N TYR A 102 -13.89 -13.43 1.20
CA TYR A 102 -13.42 -14.68 0.61
C TYR A 102 -12.53 -15.46 1.59
N PHE A 103 -11.49 -14.84 2.13
CA PHE A 103 -10.57 -15.52 3.06
C PHE A 103 -11.18 -15.87 4.42
N ILE A 104 -12.28 -15.22 4.81
CA ILE A 104 -13.04 -15.58 6.01
C ILE A 104 -13.90 -16.82 5.76
N HIS A 105 -14.54 -16.91 4.58
CA HIS A 105 -15.45 -18.02 4.25
C HIS A 105 -14.73 -19.29 3.77
N TYR A 106 -13.54 -19.16 3.21
CA TYR A 106 -12.67 -20.28 2.86
C TYR A 106 -11.64 -20.47 3.97
N PRO A 107 -11.68 -21.59 4.73
CA PRO A 107 -11.04 -21.67 6.04
C PRO A 107 -9.52 -21.71 5.90
N LEU A 108 -8.90 -20.56 6.09
CA LEU A 108 -7.49 -20.45 6.47
C LEU A 108 -7.28 -20.97 7.89
N ALA A 109 -6.06 -21.39 8.20
CA ALA A 109 -5.72 -21.76 9.56
C ALA A 109 -5.79 -20.54 10.49
N THR A 110 -6.12 -20.74 11.77
CA THR A 110 -6.34 -19.64 12.73
C THR A 110 -5.16 -18.67 12.81
N ASN A 111 -3.93 -19.17 12.73
CA ASN A 111 -2.69 -18.37 12.69
C ASN A 111 -2.61 -17.48 11.45
N GLU A 112 -3.12 -17.91 10.30
CA GLU A 112 -3.11 -17.16 9.06
C GLU A 112 -4.14 -16.03 9.10
N ILE A 113 -5.35 -16.30 9.61
CA ILE A 113 -6.38 -15.27 9.86
C ILE A 113 -5.84 -14.20 10.81
N MET A 114 -5.18 -14.61 11.90
CA MET A 114 -4.54 -13.67 12.82
C MET A 114 -3.45 -12.84 12.13
N GLY A 115 -2.64 -13.46 11.28
CA GLY A 115 -1.64 -12.77 10.47
C GLY A 115 -2.27 -11.73 9.54
N MET A 116 -3.35 -12.08 8.84
CA MET A 116 -4.04 -11.16 7.93
C MET A 116 -4.60 -9.96 8.68
N MET A 117 -5.26 -10.21 9.82
CA MET A 117 -5.77 -9.15 10.68
C MET A 117 -4.64 -8.26 11.20
N PHE A 118 -3.52 -8.84 11.63
CA PHE A 118 -2.33 -8.08 12.03
C PHE A 118 -1.82 -7.21 10.88
N PHE A 119 -1.77 -7.73 9.66
CA PHE A 119 -1.30 -6.98 8.49
C PHE A 119 -2.22 -5.81 8.11
N ILE A 120 -3.53 -6.02 8.17
CA ILE A 120 -4.53 -4.96 7.99
C ILE A 120 -4.33 -3.87 9.05
N ILE A 121 -4.24 -4.26 10.32
CA ILE A 121 -4.05 -3.35 11.45
C ILE A 121 -2.71 -2.62 11.33
N LEU A 122 -1.63 -3.30 10.95
CA LEU A 122 -0.32 -2.70 10.70
C LEU A 122 -0.40 -1.65 9.59
N THR A 123 -1.12 -1.94 8.52
CA THR A 123 -1.26 -1.06 7.36
C THR A 123 -1.99 0.24 7.72
N PHE A 124 -3.18 0.13 8.31
CA PHE A 124 -3.95 1.31 8.72
C PHE A 124 -3.31 2.00 9.93
N GLY A 125 -2.79 1.24 10.88
CA GLY A 125 -2.08 1.74 12.05
C GLY A 125 -0.84 2.55 11.66
N TYR A 126 -0.01 2.05 10.73
CA TYR A 126 1.13 2.80 10.20
C TYR A 126 0.68 4.11 9.55
N THR A 127 -0.41 4.07 8.79
CA THR A 127 -0.96 5.26 8.13
C THR A 127 -1.38 6.32 9.13
N LEU A 128 -2.23 5.96 10.09
CA LEU A 128 -2.73 6.87 11.11
C LEU A 128 -1.58 7.42 11.96
N TYR A 129 -0.65 6.55 12.35
CA TYR A 129 0.53 6.92 13.11
C TYR A 129 1.41 7.91 12.34
N SER A 130 1.70 7.62 11.07
CA SER A 130 2.49 8.47 10.19
C SER A 130 1.80 9.82 9.98
N MET A 131 0.51 9.84 9.65
CA MET A 131 -0.24 11.09 9.47
C MET A 131 -0.20 11.93 10.75
N GLY A 132 -0.50 11.34 11.91
CA GLY A 132 -0.43 12.03 13.19
C GLY A 132 0.93 12.69 13.41
N ILE A 133 2.02 11.93 13.25
CA ILE A 133 3.37 12.48 13.40
C ILE A 133 3.67 13.57 12.38
N LEU A 134 3.30 13.39 11.11
CA LEU A 134 3.60 14.35 10.07
C LEU A 134 2.81 15.66 10.23
N PHE A 135 1.60 15.61 10.80
CA PHE A 135 0.82 16.80 11.16
C PHE A 135 1.40 17.55 12.37
N PHE A 136 1.89 16.84 13.40
CA PHE A 136 2.31 17.48 14.67
C PHE A 136 3.82 17.72 14.81
N LEU A 137 4.66 16.78 14.36
CA LEU A 137 6.11 16.78 14.58
C LEU A 137 6.90 17.00 13.29
N SER A 138 6.24 17.22 12.16
CA SER A 138 6.78 17.50 10.82
C SER A 138 7.64 16.40 10.17
N ARG A 139 8.19 15.46 10.96
CA ARG A 139 9.02 14.34 10.49
C ARG A 139 8.89 13.13 11.40
N MET A 140 8.82 11.96 10.76
CA MET A 140 8.80 10.67 11.45
C MET A 140 10.21 10.14 11.64
N PRO A 141 10.59 9.65 12.83
CA PRO A 141 11.89 9.03 13.04
C PRO A 141 12.17 7.90 12.05
N LEU A 142 13.37 7.88 11.46
CA LEU A 142 13.73 6.99 10.36
C LEU A 142 13.62 5.51 10.73
N TRP A 143 13.97 5.14 11.96
CA TRP A 143 13.86 3.77 12.45
C TRP A 143 12.42 3.28 12.54
N HIS A 144 11.44 4.15 12.84
CA HIS A 144 10.02 3.77 12.76
C HIS A 144 9.63 3.42 11.33
N ILE A 145 10.05 4.23 10.36
CA ILE A 145 9.77 4.01 8.94
C ILE A 145 10.33 2.64 8.52
N LEU A 146 11.60 2.37 8.85
CA LEU A 146 12.27 1.13 8.49
C LEU A 146 11.63 -0.12 9.13
N ILE A 147 11.30 -0.06 10.43
CA ILE A 147 10.68 -1.19 11.13
C ILE A 147 9.29 -1.49 10.56
N LEU A 148 8.44 -0.48 10.39
CA LEU A 148 7.09 -0.67 9.86
C LEU A 148 7.11 -1.16 8.42
N PHE A 149 8.03 -0.63 7.61
CA PHE A 149 8.25 -1.11 6.24
C PHE A 149 8.69 -2.58 6.22
N ALA A 150 9.69 -2.95 7.03
CA ALA A 150 10.21 -4.31 7.07
C ALA A 150 9.16 -5.33 7.54
N LEU A 151 8.36 -4.98 8.57
CA LEU A 151 7.25 -5.81 9.02
C LEU A 151 6.19 -5.99 7.93
N GLY A 152 5.84 -4.90 7.24
CA GLY A 152 4.84 -4.92 6.18
C GLY A 152 5.26 -5.75 4.97
N VAL A 153 6.43 -5.45 4.41
CA VAL A 153 6.96 -6.17 3.24
C VAL A 153 7.30 -7.62 3.60
N GLY A 154 7.86 -7.85 4.79
CA GLY A 154 8.14 -9.20 5.27
C GLY A 154 6.88 -10.07 5.36
N TYR A 155 5.80 -9.51 5.90
CA TYR A 155 4.52 -10.22 5.96
C TYR A 155 3.92 -10.43 4.55
N ALA A 156 3.92 -9.40 3.70
CA ALA A 156 3.47 -9.51 2.31
C ALA A 156 4.17 -10.65 1.56
N PHE A 157 5.51 -10.71 1.68
CA PHE A 157 6.31 -11.76 1.06
C PHE A 157 5.96 -13.14 1.63
N TYR A 158 5.92 -13.29 2.96
CA TYR A 158 5.51 -14.53 3.62
C TYR A 158 4.13 -15.01 3.14
N PHE A 159 3.14 -14.12 3.10
CA PHE A 159 1.77 -14.45 2.69
C PHE A 159 1.71 -14.90 1.22
N THR A 160 2.42 -14.21 0.31
CA THR A 160 2.50 -14.64 -1.08
C THR A 160 3.13 -16.02 -1.24
N GLN A 161 4.16 -16.37 -0.46
CA GLN A 161 4.80 -17.68 -0.54
C GLN A 161 3.91 -18.82 -0.04
N GLN A 162 2.99 -18.55 0.89
CA GLN A 162 2.09 -19.55 1.44
C GLN A 162 0.80 -19.72 0.64
N HIS A 163 0.26 -18.63 0.08
CA HIS A 163 -1.09 -18.61 -0.49
C HIS A 163 -1.17 -18.19 -1.96
N ALA A 164 -0.07 -17.71 -2.52
CA ALA A 164 0.05 -17.38 -3.93
C ALA A 164 1.16 -18.22 -4.60
N LEU A 165 1.36 -18.05 -5.91
CA LEU A 165 2.51 -18.65 -6.58
C LEU A 165 3.77 -17.87 -6.12
N PRO A 166 4.90 -18.55 -5.88
CA PRO A 166 6.19 -17.88 -5.73
C PRO A 166 6.42 -16.90 -6.89
N LEU A 167 6.99 -15.73 -6.60
CA LEU A 167 7.22 -14.69 -7.60
C LEU A 167 7.98 -15.22 -8.84
N GLU A 168 8.88 -16.19 -8.65
CA GLU A 168 9.64 -16.85 -9.70
C GLU A 168 8.74 -17.66 -10.64
N GLU A 169 7.78 -18.42 -10.10
CA GLU A 169 6.81 -19.19 -10.90
C GLU A 169 5.81 -18.28 -11.61
N LEU A 170 5.41 -17.17 -10.97
CA LEU A 170 4.58 -16.13 -11.61
C LEU A 170 5.29 -15.51 -12.82
N ILE A 171 6.56 -15.11 -12.67
CA ILE A 171 7.34 -14.51 -13.75
C ILE A 171 7.53 -15.52 -14.89
N ALA A 172 7.79 -16.79 -14.56
CA ALA A 172 7.91 -17.85 -15.56
C ALA A 172 6.61 -18.08 -16.36
N GLN A 173 5.45 -18.00 -15.70
CA GLN A 173 4.15 -18.14 -16.38
C GLN A 173 3.74 -16.93 -17.22
N ILE A 174 4.17 -15.72 -16.85
CA ILE A 174 3.91 -14.51 -17.65
C ILE A 174 4.79 -14.45 -18.91
N GLN A 175 5.97 -15.08 -18.87
CA GLN A 175 6.93 -15.10 -19.97
C GLN A 175 6.77 -16.29 -20.94
N ALA A 176 5.93 -17.27 -20.59
CA ALA A 176 5.62 -18.44 -21.40
C ALA A 176 4.43 -18.18 -22.33
#